data_AF-A0ABD6N6K7-F1
#
_entry.id   AF-A0ABD6N6K7-F1
#
_cell.length_a   1.000
_cell.length_b   1.000
_cell.length_c   1.000
_cell.angle_alpha   90.00
_cell.angle_beta   90.00
_cell.angle_gamma   90.00
#
_symmetry.space_group_name_H-M   'P 1'
#
loop_
_entity.id
_entity.type
_entity.pdbx_description
1 polymer ?
#
loop_
_entity_poly.entity_id
_entity_poly.type
_entity_poly.pdbx_seq_one_letter_code
_entity_poly.pdbx_strand_id
1 'polypeptide(L)'
;INSAVDATGATFENLELGGAASVQVTDTLDEVVAKLTATPSVTEGGEITYTITLTNKDGLPINNHSELYFKLTDGTTVVVAANS
;
A
#
# COMPACT_ATOMS: atom_id res chain seq x y z
N ILE A 1 -24.87 -1.62 45.00
CA ILE A 1 -25.75 -0.47 45.37
C ILE A 1 -27.10 -1.07 45.71
N ASN A 2 -27.56 -0.94 46.96
CA ASN A 2 -28.95 -1.27 47.27
C ASN A 2 -29.82 -0.16 46.64
N SER A 3 -30.76 -0.54 45.79
CA SER A 3 -31.53 0.34 44.90
C SER A 3 -32.13 1.58 45.59
N ALA A 4 -32.03 2.73 44.93
CA ALA A 4 -32.79 3.93 45.27
C ALA A 4 -34.05 4.01 44.40
N VAL A 5 -35.12 4.57 44.96
CA VAL A 5 -36.41 4.84 44.29
C VAL A 5 -36.76 6.33 44.48
N ASP A 6 -37.53 6.91 43.56
CA ASP A 6 -38.00 8.28 43.69
C ASP A 6 -39.16 8.43 44.72
N ALA A 7 -39.64 9.66 44.93
CA ALA A 7 -40.70 9.94 45.90
C ALA A 7 -42.04 9.26 45.59
N THR A 8 -42.23 8.76 44.36
CA THR A 8 -43.42 8.01 43.92
C THR A 8 -43.20 6.50 43.88
N GLY A 9 -41.98 6.04 44.23
CA GLY A 9 -41.62 4.63 44.28
C GLY A 9 -41.09 4.07 42.94
N ALA A 10 -40.85 4.91 41.94
CA ALA A 10 -40.25 4.45 40.69
C ALA A 10 -38.75 4.18 40.88
N THR A 11 -38.29 3.02 40.41
CA THR A 11 -36.87 2.63 40.46
C THR A 11 -36.08 3.43 39.42
N PHE A 12 -34.96 4.03 39.82
CA PHE A 12 -34.06 4.69 38.86
C PHE A 12 -33.41 3.65 37.94
N GLU A 13 -33.16 4.00 36.68
CA GLU A 13 -32.32 3.20 35.81
C GLU A 13 -30.93 3.01 36.42
N ASN A 14 -30.46 1.76 36.47
CA ASN A 14 -29.10 1.46 36.86
C ASN A 14 -28.16 1.90 35.73
N LEU A 15 -27.32 2.92 35.96
CA LEU A 15 -26.29 3.34 35.02
C LEU A 15 -25.14 2.33 35.04
N GLU A 16 -25.14 1.42 34.07
CA GLU A 16 -24.02 0.51 33.83
C GLU A 16 -23.06 1.10 32.80
N LEU A 17 -21.81 1.29 33.20
CA LEU A 17 -20.76 1.70 32.28
C LEU A 17 -20.32 0.48 31.48
N GLY A 18 -20.38 0.58 30.15
CA GLY A 18 -19.83 -0.44 29.26
C GLY A 18 -18.31 -0.61 29.46
N GLY A 19 -17.80 -1.80 29.12
CA GLY A 19 -16.37 -2.09 29.16
C GLY A 19 -15.55 -1.25 28.16
N ALA A 20 -14.22 -1.31 28.29
CA ALA A 20 -13.32 -0.60 27.39
C ALA A 20 -13.50 -1.07 25.93
N ALA A 21 -13.67 -0.12 25.02
CA ALA A 21 -13.69 -0.37 23.57
C ALA A 21 -12.27 -0.27 23.01
N SER A 22 -11.90 -1.19 22.11
CA SER A 22 -10.66 -1.12 21.34
C SER A 22 -10.97 -0.92 19.86
N VAL A 23 -10.10 -0.17 19.18
CA VAL A 23 -10.12 0.01 17.73
C VAL A 23 -8.78 -0.47 17.21
N GLN A 24 -8.80 -1.40 16.25
CA GLN A 24 -7.60 -1.87 15.58
C GLN A 24 -7.56 -1.25 14.19
N VAL A 25 -6.45 -0.55 13.89
CA VAL A 25 -6.17 -0.05 12.55
C VAL A 25 -5.14 -0.98 11.93
N THR A 26 -5.56 -1.75 10.93
CA THR A 26 -4.68 -2.58 10.12
C THR A 26 -4.35 -1.83 8.84
N ASP A 27 -3.06 -1.66 8.58
CA ASP A 27 -2.57 -1.18 7.28
C ASP A 27 -2.32 -2.39 6.36
N THR A 28 -2.45 -2.19 5.05
CA THR A 28 -2.16 -3.20 4.04
C THR A 28 -0.91 -2.82 3.28
N LEU A 29 -0.02 -3.78 3.05
CA LEU A 29 1.13 -3.58 2.18
C LEU A 29 0.69 -3.62 0.70
N ASP A 30 0.99 -2.56 -0.04
CA ASP A 30 0.84 -2.52 -1.50
C ASP A 30 2.09 -3.11 -2.17
N GLU A 31 1.94 -4.30 -2.74
CA GLU A 31 3.04 -4.96 -3.45
C GLU A 31 3.22 -4.38 -4.86
N VAL A 32 4.47 -4.03 -5.19
CA VAL A 32 4.89 -3.54 -6.50
C VAL A 32 5.93 -4.49 -7.09
N VAL A 33 5.67 -4.98 -8.29
CA VAL A 33 6.56 -5.85 -9.05
C VAL A 33 7.15 -5.03 -10.20
N ALA A 34 8.48 -4.98 -10.26
CA ALA A 34 9.20 -4.37 -11.38
C ALA A 34 9.82 -5.45 -12.26
N LYS A 35 9.47 -5.44 -13.56
CA LYS A 35 10.05 -6.34 -14.56
C LYS A 35 10.88 -5.53 -15.54
N LEU A 36 12.18 -5.83 -15.59
CA LEU A 36 13.11 -5.31 -16.59
C LEU A 36 13.25 -6.31 -17.75
N THR A 37 13.00 -5.86 -18.97
CA THR A 37 13.29 -6.61 -20.20
C THR A 37 14.22 -5.82 -21.09
N ALA A 38 15.05 -6.52 -21.86
CA ALA A 38 15.94 -5.93 -22.86
C ALA A 38 15.66 -6.54 -24.23
N THR A 39 16.04 -5.83 -25.30
CA THR A 39 16.06 -6.43 -26.64
C THR A 39 17.03 -7.63 -26.66
N PRO A 40 16.60 -8.80 -27.18
CA PRO A 40 17.33 -10.06 -26.99
C PRO A 40 18.63 -10.14 -27.79
N SER A 41 18.72 -9.44 -28.92
CA SER A 41 19.93 -9.32 -29.71
C SER A 41 19.93 -8.02 -30.50
N VAL A 42 21.12 -7.54 -30.81
CA VAL A 42 21.38 -6.38 -31.65
C VAL A 42 22.49 -6.72 -32.63
N THR A 43 22.50 -6.08 -33.80
CA THR A 43 23.67 -6.13 -34.71
C THR A 43 24.83 -5.36 -34.07
N GLU A 44 26.06 -5.61 -34.52
CA GLU A 44 27.21 -4.82 -34.08
C GLU A 44 26.98 -3.33 -34.38
N GLY A 45 27.12 -2.49 -33.33
CA GLY A 45 26.76 -1.07 -33.37
C GLY A 45 25.26 -0.75 -33.19
N GLY A 46 24.42 -1.76 -32.95
CA GLY A 46 23.00 -1.59 -32.66
C GLY A 46 22.73 -1.17 -31.21
N GLU A 47 21.56 -0.56 -30.98
CA GLU A 47 21.13 -0.06 -29.67
C GLU A 47 20.30 -1.11 -28.92
N ILE A 48 20.59 -1.29 -27.62
CA ILE A 48 19.81 -2.15 -26.74
C ILE A 48 18.74 -1.29 -26.05
N THR A 49 17.47 -1.64 -26.24
CA THR A 49 16.36 -0.98 -25.55
C THR A 49 16.01 -1.74 -24.27
N TYR A 50 15.96 -1.01 -23.15
CA TYR A 50 15.51 -1.52 -21.86
C TYR A 50 14.10 -1.01 -21.55
N THR A 51 13.20 -1.93 -21.24
CA THR A 51 11.81 -1.63 -20.86
C THR A 51 11.57 -2.08 -19.43
N ILE A 52 11.05 -1.18 -18.61
CA ILE A 52 10.62 -1.46 -17.23
C ILE A 52 9.10 -1.45 -17.20
N THR A 53 8.50 -2.51 -16.66
CA THR A 53 7.06 -2.59 -16.43
C THR A 53 6.81 -2.75 -14.94
N LEU A 54 5.99 -1.84 -14.39
CA LEU A 54 5.58 -1.86 -12.99
C LEU A 54 4.15 -2.39 -12.90
N THR A 55 3.93 -3.40 -12.06
CA THR A 55 2.59 -3.96 -11.82
C THR A 55 2.32 -4.18 -10.35
N ASN A 56 1.05 -4.16 -9.96
CA ASN A 56 0.65 -4.61 -8.62
C ASN A 56 0.58 -6.16 -8.56
N LYS A 57 0.26 -6.71 -7.39
CA LYS A 57 0.03 -8.16 -7.19
C LYS A 57 -0.98 -8.80 -8.15
N ASP A 58 -1.92 -8.01 -8.68
CA ASP A 58 -2.97 -8.48 -9.60
C ASP A 58 -2.55 -8.33 -11.08
N GLY A 59 -1.32 -7.87 -11.35
CA GLY A 59 -0.79 -7.66 -12.69
C GLY A 59 -1.28 -6.37 -13.36
N LEU A 60 -1.95 -5.47 -12.63
CA LEU A 60 -2.39 -4.18 -13.16
C LEU A 60 -1.22 -3.19 -13.21
N PRO A 61 -1.12 -2.35 -14.26
CA PRO A 61 -0.04 -1.38 -14.37
C PRO A 61 -0.08 -0.35 -13.23
N ILE A 62 1.09 0.00 -12.72
CA ILE A 62 1.27 1.06 -11.72
C ILE A 62 1.93 2.25 -12.40
N ASN A 63 1.16 3.33 -12.54
CA ASN A 63 1.63 4.58 -13.11
C ASN A 63 1.86 5.63 -12.02
N ASN A 64 1.10 5.62 -10.93
CA ASN A 64 1.25 6.56 -9.81
C ASN A 64 2.38 6.13 -8.88
N HIS A 65 3.61 6.48 -9.25
CA HIS A 65 4.80 6.23 -8.46
C HIS A 65 5.70 7.47 -8.40
N SER A 66 6.54 7.56 -7.37
CA SER A 66 7.64 8.54 -7.33
C SER A 66 8.73 8.16 -8.32
N GLU A 67 9.70 9.05 -8.56
CA GLU A 67 10.81 8.76 -9.47
C GLU A 67 11.60 7.51 -9.03
N LEU A 68 11.87 6.60 -9.97
CA LEU A 68 12.57 5.34 -9.72
C LEU A 68 13.88 5.25 -10.50
N TYR A 69 14.88 4.65 -9.88
CA TYR A 69 16.23 4.49 -10.42
C TYR A 69 16.60 3.01 -10.45
N PHE A 70 16.91 2.50 -11.64
CA PHE A 70 17.35 1.13 -11.84
C PHE A 70 18.79 1.13 -12.32
N LYS A 71 19.70 0.64 -11.49
CA LYS A 71 21.11 0.52 -11.83
C LYS A 71 21.40 -0.85 -12.45
N LEU A 72 21.87 -0.84 -13.69
CA LEU A 72 22.30 -2.03 -14.41
C LEU A 72 23.74 -2.39 -14.00
N THR A 73 24.12 -3.64 -14.26
CA THR A 73 25.44 -4.19 -13.88
C THR A 73 26.60 -3.55 -14.64
N ASP A 74 26.34 -3.00 -15.82
CA ASP A 74 27.29 -2.23 -16.63
C ASP A 74 27.53 -0.80 -16.08
N GLY A 75 26.78 -0.40 -15.05
CA GLY A 75 26.84 0.94 -14.45
C GLY A 75 25.82 1.93 -14.99
N THR A 76 25.10 1.59 -16.07
CA THR A 76 24.04 2.42 -16.64
C THR A 76 22.89 2.57 -15.63
N THR A 77 22.30 3.76 -15.53
CA THR A 77 21.13 4.02 -14.69
C THR A 77 19.94 4.35 -15.57
N VAL A 78 18.88 3.54 -15.47
CA VAL A 78 17.60 3.79 -16.12
C VAL A 78 16.70 4.52 -15.13
N VAL A 79 16.16 5.67 -15.54
CA VAL A 79 15.25 6.48 -14.73
C VAL A 79 13.83 6.30 -15.25
N VAL A 80 12.92 5.92 -14.37
CA VAL A 80 11.48 5.95 -14.64
C VAL A 80 10.92 7.17 -13.92
N ALA A 81 10.51 8.17 -14.71
CA ALA A 81 10.00 9.42 -14.17
C ALA A 81 8.73 9.19 -13.33
N ALA A 82 8.51 10.03 -12.33
CA ALA A 82 7.31 9.93 -11.51
C ALA A 82 6.03 10.04 -12.37
N ASN A 83 5.00 9.30 -11.98
CA ASN A 83 3.67 9.34 -12.60
C ASN A 83 3.66 9.02 -14.11
N SER A 84 4.53 8.11 -14.59
CA SER A 84 4.65 7.72 -16.01
C SER A 84 3.73 6.57 -16.40
#